data_AF-A0A7V8WYY9-F1
#
_entry.id   AF-A0A7V8WYY9-F1
#
_cell.length_a   1.000
_cell.length_b   1.000
_cell.length_c   1.000
_cell.angle_alpha   90.00
_cell.angle_beta   90.00
_cell.angle_gamma   90.00
#
_symmetry.space_group_name_H-M   'P 1'
#
loop_
_entity.id
_entity.type
_entity.pdbx_description
1 polymer ?
#
loop_
_entity_poly.entity_id
_entity_poly.type
_entity_poly.pdbx_seq_one_letter_code
_entity_poly.pdbx_strand_id
1 'polypeptide(L)'
;IEALGDRHAALERRVAALEGQRLATGGGLETDVEGVQQYLLGQLARATTAGPHGEPVPVVLDDPFVHVAAERKWELMDMVARLAERTQLVYLTDDAFIGAWARRRTATGTITLLEPVDG
;
A
#
# COMPACT_ATOMS: atom_id res chain seq x y z
N ILE A 1 37.48 2.24 -5.11
CA ILE A 1 36.67 3.24 -4.38
C ILE A 1 36.03 4.22 -5.37
N GLU A 2 36.80 4.75 -6.33
CA GLU A 2 36.33 5.68 -7.38
C GLU A 2 35.17 5.17 -8.26
N ALA A 3 35.25 3.93 -8.78
CA ALA A 3 34.20 3.35 -9.63
C ALA A 3 32.84 3.13 -8.92
N LEU A 4 32.82 3.05 -7.59
CA LEU A 4 31.58 2.97 -6.81
C LEU A 4 30.93 4.35 -6.64
N GLY A 5 31.75 5.40 -6.50
CA GLY A 5 31.29 6.79 -6.47
C GLY A 5 30.66 7.20 -7.80
N ASP A 6 31.28 6.83 -8.92
CA ASP A 6 30.77 7.13 -10.27
C ASP A 6 29.41 6.49 -10.53
N ARG A 7 29.22 5.24 -10.08
CA ARG A 7 27.95 4.53 -10.21
C ARG A 7 26.87 5.13 -9.32
N HIS A 8 27.20 5.57 -8.12
CA HIS A 8 26.27 6.25 -7.21
C HIS A 8 25.80 7.58 -7.82
N ALA A 9 26.72 8.42 -8.28
CA ALA A 9 26.42 9.68 -8.92
C ALA A 9 25.62 9.52 -10.24
N ALA A 10 25.80 8.40 -10.96
CA ALA A 10 24.99 8.08 -12.13
C ALA A 10 23.55 7.67 -11.74
N LEU A 11 23.38 6.95 -10.64
CA LEU A 11 22.07 6.57 -10.12
C LEU A 11 21.31 7.79 -9.59
N GLU A 12 21.96 8.66 -8.82
CA GLU A 12 21.35 9.89 -8.30
C GLU A 12 20.82 10.79 -9.43
N ARG A 13 21.62 10.97 -10.50
CA ARG A 13 21.18 11.73 -11.69
C ARG A 13 19.98 11.08 -12.38
N ARG A 14 19.93 9.74 -12.43
CA ARG A 14 18.80 9.02 -13.03
C ARG A 14 17.55 9.14 -12.17
N VAL A 15 17.67 9.07 -10.85
CA VAL A 15 16.56 9.25 -9.90
C VAL A 15 16.01 10.66 -10.03
N ALA A 16 16.86 11.69 -9.98
CA ALA A 16 16.44 13.08 -10.12
C ALA A 16 15.74 13.35 -11.46
N ALA A 17 16.21 12.73 -12.55
CA ALA A 17 15.54 12.85 -13.86
C ALA A 17 14.16 12.18 -13.88
N LEU A 18 14.00 11.02 -13.24
CA LEU A 18 12.72 10.32 -13.14
C LEU A 18 11.73 11.06 -12.23
N GLU A 19 12.21 11.64 -11.13
CA GLU A 19 11.40 12.48 -10.25
C GLU A 19 10.97 13.77 -10.94
N GLY A 20 11.88 14.43 -11.66
CA GLY A 20 11.57 15.60 -12.46
C GLY A 20 10.55 15.31 -13.56
N GLN A 21 10.65 14.15 -14.23
CA GLN A 21 9.65 13.69 -15.18
C GLN A 21 8.29 13.48 -14.51
N ARG A 22 8.24 12.83 -13.34
CA ARG A 22 7.00 12.61 -12.58
C ARG A 22 6.30 13.92 -12.20
N LEU A 23 7.05 14.95 -11.80
CA LEU A 23 6.48 16.27 -11.50
C LEU A 23 6.05 17.04 -12.76
N ALA A 24 6.81 16.95 -13.86
CA ALA A 24 6.54 17.68 -15.09
C ALA A 24 5.29 17.17 -15.85
N THR A 25 4.89 15.92 -15.65
CA THR A 25 3.67 15.38 -16.28
C THR A 25 2.38 16.00 -15.73
N GLY A 26 2.42 16.88 -14.71
CA GLY A 26 1.36 17.86 -14.42
C GLY A 26 -0.06 17.34 -14.15
N GLY A 27 -0.29 16.05 -14.20
CA GLY A 27 -1.44 15.39 -13.64
C GLY A 27 -1.01 14.86 -12.29
N GLY A 28 -1.59 15.38 -11.21
CA GLY A 28 -1.87 14.48 -10.11
C GLY A 28 -2.52 13.28 -10.76
N LEU A 29 -1.84 12.13 -10.75
CA LEU A 29 -2.50 10.88 -11.03
C LEU A 29 -3.62 10.87 -9.99
N GLU A 30 -4.83 11.31 -10.37
CA GLU A 30 -6.04 10.68 -9.86
C GLU A 30 -5.72 9.21 -10.07
N THR A 31 -5.17 8.63 -9.02
CA THR A 31 -4.66 7.29 -9.07
C THR A 31 -5.90 6.50 -9.36
N ASP A 32 -6.01 6.04 -10.61
CA ASP A 32 -7.22 5.43 -11.11
C ASP A 32 -7.56 4.32 -10.13
N VAL A 33 -8.63 4.54 -9.36
CA VAL A 33 -8.98 3.69 -8.24
C VAL A 33 -9.23 2.30 -8.77
N GLU A 34 -9.84 2.19 -9.95
CA GLU A 34 -10.05 0.93 -10.63
C GLU A 34 -8.72 0.24 -10.96
N GLY A 35 -7.77 0.97 -11.54
CA GLY A 35 -6.41 0.46 -11.79
C GLY A 35 -5.71 -0.05 -10.53
N VAL A 36 -5.79 0.69 -9.41
CA VAL A 36 -5.23 0.24 -8.12
C VAL A 36 -5.95 -0.98 -7.57
N GLN A 37 -7.28 -1.01 -7.66
CA GLN A 37 -8.06 -2.16 -7.23
C GLN A 37 -7.66 -3.41 -8.01
N GLN A 38 -7.61 -3.34 -9.34
CA GLN A 38 -7.23 -4.47 -10.19
C GLN A 38 -5.81 -4.95 -9.91
N TYR A 39 -4.87 -4.01 -9.75
CA TYR A 39 -3.50 -4.34 -9.40
C TYR A 39 -3.41 -5.05 -8.03
N LEU A 40 -4.07 -4.50 -7.01
CA LEU A 40 -4.06 -5.06 -5.67
C LEU A 40 -4.70 -6.46 -5.63
N LEU A 41 -5.82 -6.66 -6.32
CA LEU A 41 -6.46 -7.97 -6.46
C LEU A 41 -5.53 -8.99 -7.12
N GLY A 42 -4.85 -8.61 -8.20
CA GLY A 42 -3.88 -9.46 -8.89
C GLY A 42 -2.69 -9.85 -8.01
N GLN A 43 -2.19 -8.91 -7.20
CA GLN A 43 -1.09 -9.20 -6.28
C GLN A 43 -1.55 -10.07 -5.10
N LEU A 44 -2.71 -9.78 -4.53
CA LEU A 44 -3.26 -10.58 -3.43
C LEU A 44 -3.47 -12.02 -3.88
N ALA A 45 -4.06 -12.25 -5.05
CA ALA A 45 -4.26 -13.60 -5.58
C ALA A 45 -2.95 -14.43 -5.70
N ARG A 46 -1.80 -13.76 -5.80
CA ARG A 46 -0.47 -14.40 -5.88
C ARG A 46 0.24 -14.50 -4.53
N ALA A 47 -0.14 -13.67 -3.57
CA ALA A 47 0.53 -13.53 -2.28
C ALA A 47 -0.15 -14.32 -1.15
N THR A 48 -1.36 -14.83 -1.38
CA THR A 48 -2.16 -15.53 -0.35
C THR A 48 -1.68 -16.95 -0.05
N THR A 49 -0.80 -17.53 -0.88
CA THR A 49 -0.26 -18.88 -0.70
C THR A 49 1.24 -18.92 -0.94
N ALA A 50 1.94 -19.80 -0.23
CA ALA A 50 3.36 -20.06 -0.40
C ALA A 50 3.68 -21.52 -0.11
N GLY A 51 4.82 -22.01 -0.62
CA GLY A 51 5.28 -23.39 -0.41
C GLY A 51 4.84 -24.38 -1.49
N PRO A 52 5.33 -25.63 -1.43
CA PRO A 52 5.17 -26.62 -2.49
C PRO A 52 3.73 -27.10 -2.68
N HIS A 53 2.85 -26.90 -1.69
CA HIS A 53 1.44 -27.31 -1.76
C HIS A 53 0.48 -26.10 -1.79
N GLY A 54 1.01 -24.88 -1.88
CA GLY A 54 0.20 -23.66 -1.85
C GLY A 54 -0.43 -23.42 -0.49
N GLU A 55 0.35 -23.60 0.58
CA GLU A 55 -0.09 -23.35 1.95
C GLU A 55 -0.52 -21.88 2.14
N PRO A 56 -1.67 -21.59 2.79
CA PRO A 56 -2.15 -20.22 2.95
C PRO A 56 -1.24 -19.44 3.89
N VAL A 57 -0.92 -18.20 3.51
CA VAL A 57 -0.07 -17.29 4.29
C VAL A 57 -0.73 -15.92 4.47
N PRO A 58 -0.47 -15.22 5.59
CA PRO A 58 -0.94 -13.86 5.77
C PRO A 58 -0.26 -12.93 4.76
N VAL A 59 -1.01 -11.97 4.25
CA VAL A 59 -0.46 -10.89 3.42
C VAL A 59 -0.29 -9.63 4.24
N VAL A 60 0.89 -9.03 4.16
CA VAL A 60 1.21 -7.74 4.79
C VAL A 60 1.14 -6.65 3.73
N LEU A 61 0.35 -5.62 3.99
CA LEU A 61 0.25 -4.41 3.18
C LEU A 61 0.90 -3.27 3.95
N ASP A 62 1.98 -2.73 3.41
CA ASP A 62 2.75 -1.63 4.00
C ASP A 62 2.48 -0.34 3.22
N ASP A 63 1.71 0.57 3.82
CA ASP A 63 1.27 1.85 3.23
C ASP A 63 0.91 1.81 1.73
N PRO A 64 0.07 0.85 1.28
CA PRO A 64 -0.17 0.61 -0.16
C PRO A 64 -0.85 1.79 -0.88
N PHE A 65 -1.43 2.73 -0.12
CA PHE A 65 -2.20 3.86 -0.65
C PHE A 65 -1.53 5.22 -0.39
N VAL A 66 -0.22 5.26 -0.14
CA VAL A 66 0.54 6.49 0.13
C VAL A 66 0.37 7.57 -0.97
N HIS A 67 0.12 7.16 -2.23
CA HIS A 67 -0.07 8.07 -3.37
C HIS A 67 -1.52 8.30 -3.76
N VAL A 68 -2.48 7.70 -3.04
CA VAL A 68 -3.90 7.88 -3.31
C VAL A 68 -4.42 9.12 -2.57
N ALA A 69 -5.29 9.91 -3.21
CA ALA A 69 -5.97 11.02 -2.56
C ALA A 69 -6.86 10.54 -1.40
N ALA A 70 -6.91 11.30 -0.30
CA ALA A 70 -7.60 10.88 0.93
C ALA A 70 -9.07 10.51 0.66
N GLU A 71 -9.76 11.28 -0.18
CA GLU A 71 -11.18 11.09 -0.51
C GLU A 71 -11.46 9.70 -1.12
N ARG A 72 -10.47 9.07 -1.76
CA ARG A 72 -10.58 7.75 -2.38
C ARG A 72 -10.13 6.61 -1.47
N LYS A 73 -9.39 6.89 -0.39
CA LYS A 73 -8.86 5.86 0.52
C LYS A 73 -9.95 5.07 1.22
N TRP A 74 -11.11 5.67 1.54
CA TRP A 74 -12.23 4.94 2.17
C TRP A 74 -12.72 3.78 1.32
N GLU A 75 -12.98 4.04 0.03
CA GLU A 75 -13.47 3.03 -0.90
C GLU A 75 -12.47 1.88 -1.07
N LEU A 76 -11.17 2.21 -1.17
CA LEU A 76 -10.12 1.21 -1.25
C LEU A 76 -10.01 0.38 0.03
N MET A 77 -10.11 1.01 1.20
CA MET A 77 -10.08 0.29 2.47
C MET A 77 -11.32 -0.60 2.67
N ASP A 78 -12.49 -0.17 2.19
CA ASP A 78 -13.70 -0.99 2.19
C ASP A 78 -13.52 -2.25 1.32
N MET A 79 -12.86 -2.11 0.17
CA MET A 79 -12.46 -3.26 -0.64
C MET A 79 -11.47 -4.16 0.11
N VAL A 80 -10.42 -3.61 0.73
CA VAL A 80 -9.44 -4.38 1.50
C VAL A 80 -10.12 -5.18 2.62
N ALA A 81 -11.08 -4.58 3.34
CA ALA A 81 -11.85 -5.25 4.37
C ALA A 81 -12.63 -6.46 3.82
N ARG A 82 -13.25 -6.32 2.65
CA ARG A 82 -13.97 -7.42 1.98
C ARG A 82 -13.02 -8.54 1.52
N LEU A 83 -11.78 -8.20 1.18
CA LEU A 83 -10.75 -9.20 0.83
C LEU A 83 -10.25 -9.93 2.08
N ALA A 84 -10.19 -9.23 3.22
CA ALA A 84 -9.81 -9.81 4.51
C ALA A 84 -10.77 -10.92 4.98
N GLU A 85 -12.00 -10.98 4.45
CA GLU A 85 -12.95 -12.07 4.72
C GLU A 85 -12.44 -13.45 4.24
N ARG A 86 -11.55 -13.47 3.23
CA ARG A 86 -11.06 -14.70 2.59
C ARG A 86 -9.59 -14.98 2.89
N THR A 87 -8.84 -14.00 3.37
CA THR A 87 -7.39 -14.08 3.57
C THR A 87 -6.99 -13.24 4.76
N GLN A 88 -6.09 -13.75 5.59
CA GLN A 88 -5.55 -12.97 6.68
C GLN A 88 -4.72 -11.80 6.13
N LEU A 89 -5.14 -10.58 6.42
CA LEU A 89 -4.48 -9.34 5.99
C LEU A 89 -3.99 -8.56 7.20
N VAL A 90 -2.74 -8.11 7.13
CA VAL A 90 -2.13 -7.18 8.09
C VAL A 90 -1.85 -5.88 7.34
N TYR A 91 -2.45 -4.77 7.78
CA TYR A 91 -2.25 -3.45 7.18
C TYR A 91 -1.40 -2.60 8.12
N LEU A 92 -0.27 -2.11 7.64
CA LEU A 92 0.67 -1.27 8.38
C LEU A 92 0.63 0.14 7.79
N THR A 93 0.42 1.13 8.65
CA THR A 93 0.31 2.52 8.23
C THR A 93 0.45 3.49 9.39
N ASP A 94 0.97 4.68 9.10
CA ASP A 94 0.92 5.87 9.97
C ASP A 94 -0.10 6.91 9.45
N ASP A 95 -0.93 6.54 8.47
CA ASP A 95 -1.93 7.43 7.90
C ASP A 95 -3.12 7.61 8.84
N ALA A 96 -3.21 8.80 9.45
CA ALA A 96 -4.29 9.19 10.35
C ALA A 96 -5.69 9.02 9.72
N PHE A 97 -5.82 9.14 8.40
CA PHE A 97 -7.09 8.97 7.71
C PHE A 97 -7.53 7.50 7.66
N ILE A 98 -6.58 6.59 7.44
CA ILE A 98 -6.81 5.14 7.52
C ILE A 98 -7.07 4.73 8.97
N GLY A 99 -6.36 5.32 9.93
CA GLY A 99 -6.62 5.14 11.36
C GLY A 99 -8.05 5.53 11.74
N ALA A 100 -8.54 6.69 11.27
CA ALA A 100 -9.92 7.12 11.49
C ALA A 100 -10.95 6.16 10.87
N TRP A 101 -10.69 5.67 9.65
CA TRP A 101 -11.49 4.64 9.00
C TRP A 101 -11.54 3.35 9.84
N ALA A 102 -10.40 2.93 10.38
CA ALA A 102 -10.28 1.70 11.16
C ALA A 102 -11.03 1.80 12.48
N ARG A 103 -10.82 2.88 13.25
CA ARG A 103 -11.53 3.11 14.53
C ARG A 103 -13.05 3.01 14.38
N ARG A 104 -13.60 3.52 13.26
CA ARG A 104 -15.03 3.45 12.97
C ARG A 104 -15.54 2.02 12.74
N ARG A 105 -14.70 1.12 12.26
CA ARG A 105 -15.02 -0.29 11.95
C ARG A 105 -14.60 -1.28 13.02
N THR A 106 -13.72 -0.91 13.94
CA THR A 106 -13.46 -1.73 15.13
C THR A 106 -14.74 -1.96 15.93
N ALA A 107 -15.64 -0.97 15.98
CA ALA A 107 -16.94 -1.08 16.63
C ALA A 107 -17.85 -2.18 16.03
N THR A 108 -17.66 -2.57 14.75
CA THR A 108 -18.43 -3.64 14.10
C THR A 108 -17.78 -5.01 14.25
N GLY A 109 -16.60 -5.11 14.88
CA GLY A 109 -15.87 -6.36 15.09
C GLY A 109 -15.25 -6.96 13.82
N THR A 110 -15.32 -6.26 12.69
CA THR A 110 -14.83 -6.74 11.39
C THR A 110 -13.31 -6.65 11.28
N ILE A 111 -12.71 -5.72 12.01
CA ILE A 111 -11.26 -5.50 12.01
C ILE A 111 -10.76 -5.38 13.44
N THR A 112 -9.52 -5.83 13.65
CA THR A 112 -8.76 -5.53 14.87
C THR A 112 -7.83 -4.36 14.58
N LEU A 113 -7.92 -3.31 15.39
CA LEU A 113 -7.05 -2.15 15.30
C LEU A 113 -6.01 -2.23 16.42
N LEU A 114 -4.73 -2.13 16.05
CA LEU A 114 -3.62 -2.03 16.98
C LEU A 114 -3.02 -0.65 16.85
N GLU A 115 -3.02 0.12 17.93
CA GLU A 115 -2.43 1.45 17.99
C GLU A 115 -1.27 1.45 18.99
N PRO A 116 -0.24 2.27 18.77
CA PRO A 116 0.80 2.49 19.76
C PRO A 116 0.17 2.93 21.09
N VAL A 117 0.64 2.39 22.21
CA VAL A 117 0.34 2.98 23.52
C VAL A 117 1.19 4.23 23.67
N ASP A 118 0.56 5.37 23.98
CA ASP A 118 1.29 6.58 24.35
C ASP A 118 2.21 6.23 25.53
N GLY A 119 3.52 6.29 25.30
CA GLY A 119 4.57 6.01 26.27
C GLY A 119 4.93 7.21 27.12
#